data_AF-A0A1H7T075-F1
#
_entry.id   AF-A0A1H7T075-F1
#
_cell.length_a   1.000
_cell.length_b   1.000
_cell.length_c   1.000
_cell.angle_alpha   90.00
_cell.angle_beta   90.00
_cell.angle_gamma   90.00
#
_symmetry.space_group_name_H-M   'P 1'
#
loop_
_entity.id
_entity.type
_entity.pdbx_description
1 polymer ?
#
loop_
_entity_poly.entity_id
_entity_poly.type
_entity_poly.pdbx_seq_one_letter_code
_entity_poly.pdbx_strand_id
1 'polypeptide(L)'
;MKFKILIPIFISCSVITMGYAKTNNYLISKDIKPKYNLQLSGSYPLIAGNQFKEVNSSIVKFITTNFDNEDNNYPTEVGFEKLYQNKDILSFSINYNISNSTERYFNKYYALSLSSNKELNLSQYLKDKKISKYNILKNINSFIAPCLTTQKSLPDYCSDMALQNLIENNKKVNFSDISSFFIKSNDDIGIGIDSNKFTTTFIYNIKTKKINLN
;
A
#
# COMPACT_ATOMS: atom_id res chain seq x y z
N MET A 1 -46.63 28.85 60.97
CA MET A 1 -46.37 27.68 60.10
C MET A 1 -45.22 28.02 59.16
N LYS A 2 -44.14 27.24 59.18
CA LYS A 2 -42.94 27.45 58.35
C LYS A 2 -43.15 26.82 56.96
N PHE A 3 -43.18 27.63 55.91
CA PHE A 3 -43.10 27.14 54.53
C PHE A 3 -41.63 26.96 54.14
N LYS A 4 -41.24 25.72 53.83
CA LYS A 4 -39.95 25.41 53.20
C LYS A 4 -40.11 25.58 51.69
N ILE A 5 -39.39 26.54 51.11
CA ILE A 5 -39.24 26.66 49.66
C ILE A 5 -37.98 25.87 49.27
N LEU A 6 -38.17 24.77 48.57
CA LEU A 6 -37.10 24.02 47.91
C LEU A 6 -36.94 24.60 46.49
N ILE A 7 -35.82 25.25 46.23
CA ILE A 7 -35.42 25.68 44.88
C ILE A 7 -34.62 24.51 44.24
N PRO A 8 -35.06 23.94 43.11
CA PRO A 8 -34.22 23.01 42.37
C PRO A 8 -33.22 23.80 41.50
N ILE A 9 -31.94 23.56 41.71
CA ILE A 9 -30.86 24.05 40.85
C ILE A 9 -30.83 23.14 39.62
N PHE A 10 -31.35 23.61 38.49
CA PHE A 10 -31.17 22.95 37.20
C PHE A 10 -29.77 23.27 36.67
N ILE A 11 -28.80 22.39 36.94
CA ILE A 11 -27.51 22.39 36.24
C ILE A 11 -27.78 21.79 34.86
N SER A 12 -27.96 22.66 33.86
CA SER A 12 -27.96 22.25 32.46
C SER A 12 -26.53 21.85 32.07
N CYS A 13 -26.21 20.57 32.20
CA CYS A 13 -25.05 19.99 31.52
C CYS A 13 -25.34 20.00 30.01
N SER A 14 -24.89 21.05 29.33
CA SER A 14 -24.79 21.10 27.88
C SER A 14 -23.77 20.05 27.45
N VAL A 15 -24.21 18.80 27.25
CA VAL A 15 -23.42 17.80 26.55
C VAL A 15 -23.34 18.25 25.10
N ILE A 16 -22.28 18.99 24.77
CA ILE A 16 -21.93 19.27 23.38
C ILE A 16 -21.57 17.90 22.80
N THR A 17 -22.54 17.25 22.15
CA THR A 17 -22.25 16.11 21.30
C THR A 17 -21.44 16.66 20.14
N MET A 18 -20.10 16.66 20.27
CA MET A 18 -19.20 16.80 19.14
C MET A 18 -19.51 15.61 18.22
N GLY A 19 -20.44 15.82 17.29
CA GLY A 19 -20.60 14.93 16.16
C GLY A 19 -19.27 14.93 15.43
N TYR A 20 -18.50 13.86 15.58
CA TYR A 20 -17.35 13.62 14.73
C TYR A 20 -17.89 13.54 13.30
N ALA A 21 -17.80 14.65 12.57
CA ALA A 21 -18.02 14.66 11.14
C ALA A 21 -17.09 13.59 10.58
N LYS A 22 -17.68 12.51 10.06
CA LYS A 22 -16.95 11.37 9.52
C LYS A 22 -16.09 11.93 8.39
N THR A 23 -14.79 12.06 8.65
CA THR A 23 -13.84 12.55 7.65
C THR A 23 -13.91 11.58 6.47
N ASN A 24 -14.33 12.11 5.33
CA ASN A 24 -14.47 11.33 4.11
C ASN A 24 -13.07 10.99 3.60
N ASN A 25 -12.55 9.83 3.98
CA ASN A 25 -11.19 9.39 3.66
C ASN A 25 -11.18 8.57 2.36
N TYR A 26 -11.68 9.13 1.25
CA TYR A 26 -11.67 8.47 -0.06
C TYR A 26 -10.54 8.99 -0.95
N LEU A 27 -10.18 8.20 -1.97
CA LEU A 27 -9.20 8.59 -2.97
C LEU A 27 -9.85 9.48 -4.04
N ILE A 28 -9.20 10.59 -4.33
CA ILE A 28 -9.53 11.53 -5.39
C ILE A 28 -8.54 11.29 -6.52
N SER A 29 -9.04 10.97 -7.71
CA SER A 29 -8.21 10.89 -8.91
C SER A 29 -7.70 12.27 -9.30
N LYS A 30 -6.40 12.37 -9.63
CA LYS A 30 -5.77 13.54 -10.23
C LYS A 30 -5.08 13.14 -11.52
N ASP A 31 -5.56 13.72 -12.62
CA ASP A 31 -4.93 13.56 -13.92
C ASP A 31 -3.53 14.14 -13.91
N ILE A 32 -2.60 13.42 -14.54
CA ILE A 32 -1.24 13.91 -14.71
C ILE A 32 -1.22 14.97 -15.80
N LYS A 33 -0.60 16.10 -15.48
CA LYS A 33 -0.31 17.20 -16.42
C LYS A 33 1.20 17.32 -16.50
N PRO A 34 1.87 16.61 -17.43
CA PRO A 34 3.32 16.58 -17.47
C PRO A 34 3.89 17.95 -17.82
N LYS A 35 5.00 18.31 -17.17
CA LYS A 35 5.76 19.52 -17.48
C LYS A 35 6.97 19.22 -18.35
N TYR A 36 7.62 18.07 -18.15
CA TYR A 36 8.88 17.69 -18.77
C TYR A 36 8.74 16.42 -19.61
N ASN A 37 8.20 15.34 -19.04
CA ASN A 37 7.99 14.10 -19.77
C ASN A 37 6.63 14.12 -20.49
N LEU A 38 6.59 14.61 -21.72
CA LEU A 38 5.34 14.72 -22.50
C LEU A 38 4.65 13.38 -22.80
N GLN A 39 5.32 12.25 -22.57
CA GLN A 39 4.79 10.91 -22.74
C GLN A 39 4.35 10.27 -21.41
N LEU A 40 4.38 11.02 -20.31
CA LEU A 40 3.78 10.63 -19.04
C LEU A 40 2.27 10.84 -19.09
N SER A 41 1.50 9.80 -18.78
CA SER A 41 0.04 9.80 -18.85
C SER A 41 -0.61 9.08 -17.67
N GLY A 42 -1.93 9.23 -17.57
CA GLY A 42 -2.75 8.57 -16.54
C GLY A 42 -3.06 9.46 -15.35
N SER A 43 -3.24 8.86 -14.18
CA SER A 43 -3.68 9.55 -12.96
C SER A 43 -3.07 8.96 -11.68
N TYR A 44 -2.99 9.79 -10.64
CA TYR A 44 -2.53 9.36 -9.32
C TYR A 44 -3.56 9.74 -8.23
N PRO A 45 -3.54 9.05 -7.08
CA PRO A 45 -4.49 9.31 -6.02
C PRO A 45 -4.02 10.46 -5.14
N LEU A 46 -4.96 11.30 -4.72
CA LEU A 46 -4.85 12.09 -3.49
C LEU A 46 -5.88 11.62 -2.48
N ILE A 47 -5.58 11.72 -1.20
CA ILE A 47 -6.53 11.41 -0.14
C ILE A 47 -7.27 12.69 0.24
N ALA A 48 -8.60 12.61 0.28
CA ALA A 48 -9.45 13.71 0.71
C ALA A 48 -9.21 14.07 2.19
N GLY A 49 -9.12 15.37 2.49
CA GLY A 49 -8.93 15.91 3.84
C GLY A 49 -7.54 16.54 4.05
N ASN A 50 -7.52 17.68 4.72
CA ASN A 50 -6.28 18.47 4.95
C ASN A 50 -5.27 17.74 5.82
N GLN A 51 -5.72 16.82 6.68
CA GLN A 51 -4.87 16.02 7.56
C GLN A 51 -3.93 15.06 6.78
N PHE A 52 -4.20 14.79 5.50
CA PHE A 52 -3.35 13.94 4.65
C PHE A 52 -2.38 14.74 3.77
N LYS A 53 -2.19 16.04 4.03
CA LYS A 53 -1.32 16.91 3.21
C LYS A 53 0.10 16.34 3.04
N GLU A 54 0.68 15.76 4.09
CA GLU A 54 2.03 15.17 4.03
C GLU A 54 2.08 13.94 3.11
N VAL A 55 1.12 13.02 3.25
CA VAL A 55 1.01 11.84 2.39
C VAL A 55 0.76 12.24 0.94
N ASN A 56 -0.16 13.17 0.71
CA ASN A 56 -0.45 13.72 -0.61
C ASN A 56 0.79 14.38 -1.24
N SER A 57 1.56 15.13 -0.46
CA SER A 57 2.81 15.75 -0.94
C SER A 57 3.87 14.69 -1.29
N SER A 58 3.95 13.60 -0.51
CA SER A 58 4.83 12.46 -0.82
C SER A 58 4.45 11.77 -2.12
N ILE A 59 3.15 11.55 -2.36
CA ILE A 59 2.64 10.98 -3.62
C ILE A 59 2.98 11.88 -4.80
N VAL A 60 2.69 13.18 -4.72
CA VAL A 60 3.01 14.14 -5.79
C VAL A 60 4.50 14.15 -6.06
N LYS A 61 5.33 14.21 -5.01
CA LYS A 61 6.79 14.16 -5.15
C LYS A 61 7.26 12.87 -5.81
N PHE A 62 6.66 11.72 -5.44
CA PHE A 62 6.96 10.45 -6.10
C PHE A 62 6.69 10.51 -7.60
N ILE A 63 5.53 11.04 -8.02
CA ILE A 63 5.19 11.20 -9.44
C ILE A 63 6.18 12.15 -10.14
N THR A 64 6.35 13.36 -9.62
CA THR A 64 7.15 14.40 -10.29
C THR A 64 8.63 14.04 -10.33
N THR A 65 9.19 13.52 -9.24
CA THR A 65 10.62 13.20 -9.19
C THR A 65 10.97 11.97 -10.01
N ASN A 66 10.10 10.96 -10.09
CA ASN A 66 10.44 9.72 -10.81
C ASN A 66 10.04 9.76 -12.27
N PHE A 67 8.96 10.47 -12.64
CA PHE A 67 8.36 10.34 -13.96
C PHE A 67 8.27 11.63 -14.76
N ASP A 68 8.28 12.80 -14.10
CA ASP A 68 8.16 14.12 -14.75
C ASP A 68 9.33 15.03 -14.38
N ASN A 69 10.55 14.56 -14.65
CA ASN A 69 11.79 15.33 -14.49
C ASN A 69 12.46 15.56 -15.85
N GLU A 70 13.39 16.51 -15.92
CA GLU A 70 14.03 16.94 -17.18
C GLU A 70 14.79 15.82 -17.92
N ASP A 71 15.25 14.80 -17.20
CA ASP A 71 16.05 13.69 -17.75
C ASP A 71 15.21 12.46 -18.12
N ASN A 72 13.92 12.42 -17.77
CA ASN A 72 13.06 11.27 -18.01
C ASN A 72 12.24 11.44 -19.29
N ASN A 73 12.57 10.64 -20.30
CA ASN A 73 11.93 10.66 -21.62
C ASN A 73 11.24 9.34 -21.96
N TYR A 74 11.01 8.47 -20.98
CA TYR A 74 10.37 7.18 -21.25
C TYR A 74 8.84 7.31 -21.19
N PRO A 75 8.11 6.81 -22.21
CA PRO A 75 6.67 6.65 -22.12
C PRO A 75 6.30 5.93 -20.83
N THR A 76 5.47 6.59 -20.02
CA THR A 76 5.11 6.09 -18.71
C THR A 76 3.61 6.27 -18.52
N GLU A 77 2.91 5.19 -18.18
CA GLU A 77 1.50 5.22 -17.80
C GLU A 77 1.40 4.96 -16.31
N VAL A 78 0.69 5.85 -15.59
CA VAL A 78 0.45 5.72 -14.15
C VAL A 78 -1.04 5.54 -13.89
N GLY A 79 -1.37 4.52 -13.12
CA GLY A 79 -2.71 4.29 -12.59
C GLY A 79 -2.68 4.06 -11.09
N PHE A 80 -3.86 3.94 -10.49
CA PHE A 80 -3.97 3.61 -9.07
C PHE A 80 -5.22 2.80 -8.79
N GLU A 81 -5.18 2.01 -7.72
CA GLU A 81 -6.28 1.16 -7.31
C GLU A 81 -6.46 1.21 -5.79
N LYS A 82 -7.71 1.35 -5.33
CA LYS A 82 -8.04 1.15 -3.92
C LYS A 82 -8.12 -0.35 -3.64
N LEU A 83 -7.23 -0.83 -2.78
CA LEU A 83 -7.12 -2.26 -2.44
C LEU A 83 -7.96 -2.65 -1.22
N TYR A 84 -8.00 -1.78 -0.21
CA TYR A 84 -8.72 -2.06 1.03
C TYR A 84 -9.09 -0.78 1.78
N GLN A 85 -10.23 -0.80 2.46
CA GLN A 85 -10.61 0.29 3.36
C GLN A 85 -11.52 -0.21 4.47
N ASN A 86 -11.18 0.15 5.71
CA ASN A 86 -12.07 0.03 6.86
C ASN A 86 -12.02 1.33 7.68
N LYS A 87 -12.51 1.30 8.92
CA LYS A 87 -12.54 2.48 9.80
C LYS A 87 -11.13 2.96 10.24
N ASP A 88 -10.13 2.08 10.20
CA ASP A 88 -8.80 2.32 10.76
C ASP A 88 -7.72 2.44 9.68
N ILE A 89 -7.92 1.80 8.52
CA ILE A 89 -6.91 1.62 7.48
C ILE A 89 -7.49 1.96 6.11
N LEU A 90 -6.69 2.65 5.31
CA LEU A 90 -6.87 2.80 3.86
C LEU A 90 -5.63 2.25 3.16
N SER A 91 -5.82 1.32 2.22
CA SER A 91 -4.74 0.73 1.42
C SER A 91 -5.02 0.85 -0.06
N PHE A 92 -4.01 1.21 -0.83
CA PHE A 92 -4.09 1.42 -2.27
C PHE A 92 -2.73 1.20 -2.93
N SER A 93 -2.71 1.04 -4.25
CA SER A 93 -1.49 1.00 -5.04
C SER A 93 -1.43 2.16 -6.02
N ILE A 94 -0.21 2.54 -6.38
CA ILE A 94 0.09 3.26 -7.61
C ILE A 94 0.80 2.26 -8.52
N ASN A 95 0.18 1.94 -9.64
CA ASN A 95 0.69 1.00 -10.63
C ASN A 95 1.29 1.84 -11.76
N TYR A 96 2.47 1.48 -12.25
CA TYR A 96 3.08 2.22 -13.35
C TYR A 96 3.78 1.30 -14.32
N ASN A 97 3.54 1.55 -15.61
CA ASN A 97 4.25 0.90 -16.71
C ASN A 97 5.21 1.91 -17.34
N ILE A 98 6.46 1.51 -17.52
CA ILE A 98 7.48 2.30 -18.20
C ILE A 98 7.93 1.55 -19.44
N SER A 99 7.51 2.03 -20.60
CA SER A 99 7.86 1.45 -21.90
C SER A 99 9.19 2.05 -22.37
N ASN A 100 10.27 1.27 -22.33
CA ASN A 100 11.55 1.65 -22.96
C ASN A 100 11.91 0.65 -24.07
N SER A 101 13.15 0.15 -24.14
CA SER A 101 13.49 -1.00 -24.98
C SER A 101 12.80 -2.31 -24.52
N THR A 102 12.31 -2.33 -23.28
CA THR A 102 11.54 -3.42 -22.67
C THR A 102 10.42 -2.85 -21.79
N GLU A 103 9.28 -3.52 -21.71
CA GLU A 103 8.22 -3.13 -20.78
C GLU A 103 8.64 -3.42 -19.33
N ARG A 104 8.30 -2.50 -18.41
CA ARG A 104 8.59 -2.62 -16.98
C ARG A 104 7.37 -2.21 -16.17
N TYR A 105 6.91 -3.09 -15.29
CA TYR A 105 5.65 -2.92 -14.56
C TYR A 105 5.89 -2.96 -13.06
N PHE A 106 5.62 -1.86 -12.38
CA PHE A 106 5.85 -1.75 -10.96
C PHE A 106 4.59 -1.36 -10.22
N ASN A 107 4.53 -1.77 -8.96
CA ASN A 107 3.46 -1.43 -8.05
C ASN A 107 4.07 -0.83 -6.78
N LYS A 108 3.74 0.44 -6.51
CA LYS A 108 4.02 1.07 -5.23
C LYS A 108 2.81 0.98 -4.33
N TYR A 109 2.93 0.22 -3.24
CA TYR A 109 1.85 0.03 -2.29
C TYR A 109 1.88 1.04 -1.15
N TYR A 110 0.69 1.49 -0.75
CA TYR A 110 0.47 2.34 0.42
C TYR A 110 -0.51 1.65 1.38
N ALA A 111 -0.18 1.69 2.67
CA ALA A 111 -1.08 1.34 3.76
C ALA A 111 -1.07 2.49 4.76
N LEU A 112 -2.22 3.14 4.97
CA LEU A 112 -2.34 4.33 5.80
C LEU A 112 -3.17 4.03 7.04
N SER A 113 -2.74 4.56 8.18
CA SER A 113 -3.60 4.67 9.36
C SER A 113 -4.48 5.90 9.24
N LEU A 114 -5.80 5.70 9.35
CA LEU A 114 -6.79 6.77 9.34
C LEU A 114 -6.88 7.51 10.67
N SER A 115 -6.38 6.94 11.76
CA SER A 115 -6.34 7.60 13.07
C SER A 115 -5.11 8.49 13.23
N SER A 116 -3.94 8.05 12.75
CA SER A 116 -2.71 8.86 12.81
C SER A 116 -2.45 9.70 11.55
N ASN A 117 -3.23 9.47 10.48
CA ASN A 117 -3.11 10.12 9.17
C ASN A 117 -1.75 9.90 8.49
N LYS A 118 -1.07 8.80 8.81
CA LYS A 118 0.29 8.49 8.35
C LYS A 118 0.35 7.15 7.65
N GLU A 119 1.35 7.02 6.77
CA GLU A 119 1.75 5.74 6.21
C GLU A 119 2.25 4.80 7.32
N LEU A 120 1.77 3.56 7.27
CA LEU A 120 2.18 2.51 8.18
C LEU A 120 3.56 2.00 7.77
N ASN A 121 4.42 1.74 8.74
CA ASN A 121 5.67 1.03 8.51
C ASN A 121 5.46 -0.48 8.68
N LEU A 122 5.89 -1.30 7.71
CA LEU A 122 5.70 -2.76 7.77
C LEU A 122 6.25 -3.37 9.07
N SER A 123 7.47 -2.99 9.48
CA SER A 123 8.10 -3.55 10.67
C SER A 123 7.30 -3.26 11.94
N GLN A 124 6.80 -2.03 12.06
CA GLN A 124 5.98 -1.61 13.19
C GLN A 124 4.61 -2.28 13.15
N TYR A 125 3.96 -2.31 11.98
CA TYR A 125 2.67 -2.97 11.78
C TYR A 125 2.70 -4.45 12.16
N LEU A 126 3.72 -5.18 11.72
CA LEU A 126 3.91 -6.60 12.06
C LEU A 126 4.12 -6.79 13.57
N LYS A 127 4.90 -5.92 14.21
CA LYS A 127 5.12 -5.94 15.66
C LYS A 127 3.80 -5.75 16.43
N ASP A 128 3.03 -4.74 16.05
CA ASP A 128 1.75 -4.39 16.72
C ASP A 128 0.69 -5.48 16.54
N LYS A 129 0.67 -6.12 15.37
CA LYS A 129 -0.22 -7.26 15.08
C LYS A 129 0.31 -8.60 15.57
N LYS A 130 1.48 -8.64 16.22
CA LYS A 130 2.15 -9.87 16.68
C LYS A 130 2.39 -10.88 15.56
N ILE A 131 2.69 -10.39 14.36
CA ILE A 131 2.98 -11.19 13.16
C ILE A 131 4.49 -11.33 13.04
N SER A 132 4.96 -12.57 12.93
CA SER A 132 6.39 -12.85 12.81
C SER A 132 6.90 -12.51 11.40
N LYS A 133 7.83 -11.56 11.32
CA LYS A 133 8.62 -11.28 10.10
C LYS A 133 9.27 -12.55 9.55
N TYR A 134 9.80 -13.39 10.44
CA TYR A 134 10.41 -14.66 10.06
C TYR A 134 9.42 -15.60 9.38
N ASN A 135 8.17 -15.68 9.86
CA ASN A 135 7.16 -16.55 9.23
C ASN A 135 6.82 -16.07 7.81
N ILE A 136 6.68 -14.76 7.61
CA ILE A 136 6.42 -14.19 6.27
C ILE A 136 7.55 -14.58 5.32
N LEU A 137 8.80 -14.31 5.69
CA LEU A 137 9.96 -14.61 4.84
C LEU A 137 10.15 -16.10 4.62
N LYS A 138 9.96 -16.92 5.66
CA LYS A 138 10.04 -18.38 5.54
C LYS A 138 9.04 -18.87 4.50
N ASN A 139 7.80 -18.39 4.56
CA ASN A 139 6.76 -18.84 3.65
C ASN A 139 6.95 -18.32 2.22
N ILE A 140 7.42 -17.09 2.03
CA ILE A 140 7.80 -16.58 0.69
C ILE A 140 8.91 -17.45 0.11
N ASN A 141 9.97 -17.70 0.88
CA ASN A 141 11.09 -18.52 0.41
C ASN A 141 10.69 -19.97 0.14
N SER A 142 9.80 -20.55 0.95
CA SER A 142 9.24 -21.88 0.68
C SER A 142 8.35 -21.91 -0.56
N PHE A 143 7.62 -20.83 -0.84
CA PHE A 143 6.77 -20.71 -2.04
C PHE A 143 7.59 -20.64 -3.33
N ILE A 144 8.71 -19.90 -3.33
CA ILE A 144 9.57 -19.76 -4.51
C ILE A 144 10.51 -20.96 -4.71
N ALA A 145 10.80 -21.74 -3.65
CA ALA A 145 11.79 -22.80 -3.70
C ALA A 145 11.59 -23.82 -4.84
N PRO A 146 10.37 -24.28 -5.17
CA PRO A 146 10.16 -25.16 -6.33
C PRO A 146 10.65 -24.55 -7.64
N CYS A 147 10.44 -23.24 -7.84
CA CYS A 147 10.82 -22.53 -9.07
C CYS A 147 12.34 -22.36 -9.23
N LEU A 148 13.12 -22.60 -8.18
CA LEU A 148 14.59 -22.55 -8.19
C LEU A 148 15.21 -23.91 -8.55
N THR A 149 14.40 -24.95 -8.73
CA THR A 149 14.88 -26.31 -9.01
C THR A 149 14.95 -26.58 -10.52
N THR A 150 15.79 -27.54 -10.92
CA THR A 150 15.89 -28.03 -12.30
C THR A 150 14.91 -29.18 -12.60
N GLN A 151 13.85 -29.32 -11.81
CA GLN A 151 12.89 -30.41 -11.98
C GLN A 151 12.11 -30.28 -13.29
N LYS A 152 11.75 -31.43 -13.87
CA LYS A 152 11.08 -31.51 -15.18
C LYS A 152 9.64 -30.95 -15.16
N SER A 153 8.99 -30.96 -14.00
CA SER A 153 7.65 -30.41 -13.81
C SER A 153 7.70 -29.39 -12.68
N LEU A 154 7.52 -28.12 -13.04
CA LEU A 154 7.39 -27.03 -12.08
C LEU A 154 5.92 -26.66 -11.92
N PRO A 155 5.50 -26.11 -10.76
CA PRO A 155 4.20 -25.49 -10.63
C PRO A 155 3.97 -24.40 -11.68
N ASP A 156 2.74 -24.26 -12.19
CA ASP A 156 2.40 -23.32 -13.27
C ASP A 156 2.79 -21.86 -12.92
N TYR A 157 2.62 -21.47 -11.66
CA TYR A 157 2.97 -20.12 -11.19
C TYR A 157 4.47 -19.81 -11.32
N CYS A 158 5.34 -20.82 -11.47
CA CYS A 158 6.75 -20.58 -11.73
C CYS A 158 6.96 -19.94 -13.11
N SER A 159 6.03 -20.04 -14.05
CA SER A 159 6.14 -19.36 -15.35
C SER A 159 5.79 -17.85 -15.29
N ASP A 160 5.34 -17.35 -14.13
CA ASP A 160 5.02 -15.95 -13.96
C ASP A 160 6.24 -15.05 -14.21
N MET A 161 6.07 -14.04 -15.07
CA MET A 161 7.16 -13.20 -15.55
C MET A 161 7.78 -12.35 -14.43
N ALA A 162 6.96 -11.82 -13.51
CA ALA A 162 7.46 -11.03 -12.40
C ALA A 162 8.25 -11.91 -11.44
N LEU A 163 7.72 -13.09 -11.10
CA LEU A 163 8.39 -14.06 -10.26
C LEU A 163 9.71 -14.53 -10.87
N GLN A 164 9.73 -14.85 -12.18
CA GLN A 164 10.96 -15.20 -12.89
C GLN A 164 12.00 -14.08 -12.79
N ASN A 165 11.61 -12.83 -13.03
CA ASN A 165 12.54 -11.71 -12.93
C ASN A 165 13.06 -11.47 -11.51
N LEU A 166 12.24 -11.74 -10.48
CA LEU A 166 12.68 -11.71 -9.09
C LEU A 166 13.72 -12.79 -8.82
N ILE A 167 13.46 -14.04 -9.21
CA ILE A 167 14.32 -15.17 -8.85
C ILE A 167 15.59 -15.29 -9.70
N GLU A 168 15.58 -14.75 -10.92
CA GLU A 168 16.79 -14.57 -11.74
C GLU A 168 17.87 -13.81 -10.98
N ASN A 169 17.46 -12.79 -10.22
CA ASN A 169 18.35 -11.91 -9.47
C ASN A 169 18.53 -12.35 -8.01
N ASN A 170 17.53 -13.05 -7.44
CA ASN A 170 17.52 -13.42 -6.02
C ASN A 170 17.13 -14.89 -5.81
N LYS A 171 18.08 -15.71 -5.37
CA LYS A 171 17.81 -17.10 -4.96
C LYS A 171 17.08 -17.20 -3.62
N LYS A 172 17.01 -16.10 -2.86
CA LYS A 172 16.35 -16.02 -1.56
C LYS A 172 15.93 -14.58 -1.28
N VAL A 173 14.72 -14.43 -0.78
CA VAL A 173 14.16 -13.15 -0.34
C VAL A 173 14.47 -12.89 1.13
N ASN A 174 14.99 -11.71 1.41
CA ASN A 174 15.22 -11.16 2.75
C ASN A 174 14.24 -10.03 3.07
N PHE A 175 14.18 -9.62 4.34
CA PHE A 175 13.28 -8.54 4.75
C PHE A 175 13.63 -7.18 4.11
N SER A 176 14.93 -6.96 3.85
CA SER A 176 15.45 -5.75 3.20
C SER A 176 14.97 -5.57 1.77
N ASP A 177 14.55 -6.67 1.12
CA ASP A 177 14.19 -6.69 -0.28
C ASP A 177 12.73 -6.25 -0.49
N ILE A 178 11.95 -6.17 0.60
CA ILE A 178 10.56 -5.72 0.56
C ILE A 178 10.54 -4.22 0.26
N SER A 179 10.06 -3.86 -0.94
CA SER A 179 9.96 -2.47 -1.40
C SER A 179 8.74 -1.77 -0.83
N SER A 180 7.63 -2.49 -0.68
CA SER A 180 6.37 -1.93 -0.17
C SER A 180 5.42 -3.02 0.34
N PHE A 181 4.37 -2.62 1.04
CA PHE A 181 3.33 -3.55 1.51
C PHE A 181 1.94 -2.88 1.50
N PHE A 182 0.91 -3.71 1.48
CA PHE A 182 -0.47 -3.27 1.61
C PHE A 182 -1.28 -4.22 2.48
N ILE A 183 -2.44 -3.74 2.90
CA ILE A 183 -3.47 -4.58 3.54
C ILE A 183 -4.50 -4.91 2.47
N LYS A 184 -4.74 -6.19 2.20
CA LYS A 184 -5.75 -6.65 1.23
C LYS A 184 -7.08 -6.96 1.92
N SER A 185 -6.99 -7.52 3.12
CA SER A 185 -8.13 -7.83 3.98
C SER A 185 -7.67 -7.80 5.44
N ASN A 186 -8.58 -8.01 6.39
CA ASN A 186 -8.19 -8.13 7.80
C ASN A 186 -7.21 -9.28 8.08
N ASP A 187 -7.19 -10.30 7.21
CA ASP A 187 -6.38 -11.50 7.38
C ASP A 187 -5.26 -11.61 6.33
N ASP A 188 -5.16 -10.68 5.38
CA ASP A 188 -4.22 -10.76 4.26
C ASP A 188 -3.38 -9.49 4.13
N ILE A 189 -2.05 -9.68 4.10
CA ILE A 189 -1.06 -8.64 3.88
C ILE A 189 -0.38 -8.92 2.54
N GLY A 190 -0.38 -7.93 1.66
CA GLY A 190 0.40 -7.98 0.44
C GLY A 190 1.83 -7.48 0.67
N ILE A 191 2.81 -8.18 0.13
CA ILE A 191 4.24 -7.87 0.21
C ILE A 191 4.74 -7.70 -1.22
N GLY A 192 5.14 -6.47 -1.57
CA GLY A 192 5.75 -6.12 -2.85
C GLY A 192 7.27 -6.18 -2.77
N ILE A 193 7.89 -6.79 -3.77
CA ILE A 193 9.35 -6.87 -3.92
C ILE A 193 9.68 -6.42 -5.34
N ASP A 194 10.45 -5.36 -5.44
CA ASP A 194 10.87 -4.82 -6.72
C ASP A 194 12.10 -5.60 -7.23
N SER A 195 12.03 -6.00 -8.48
CA SER A 195 13.15 -6.49 -9.28
C SER A 195 13.56 -5.40 -10.27
N ASN A 196 14.42 -5.72 -11.24
CA ASN A 196 14.87 -4.72 -12.22
C ASN A 196 13.72 -4.26 -13.14
N LYS A 197 12.74 -5.14 -13.41
CA LYS A 197 11.66 -4.86 -14.37
C LYS A 197 10.25 -4.94 -13.77
N PHE A 198 10.08 -5.70 -12.69
CA PHE A 198 8.74 -5.99 -12.16
C PHE A 198 8.67 -5.87 -10.65
N THR A 199 7.50 -5.48 -10.12
CA THR A 199 7.17 -5.74 -8.72
C THR A 199 6.48 -7.10 -8.59
N THR A 200 7.14 -8.07 -7.96
CA THR A 200 6.49 -9.33 -7.59
C THR A 200 5.70 -9.14 -6.30
N THR A 201 4.44 -9.57 -6.27
CA THR A 201 3.55 -9.36 -5.13
C THR A 201 3.10 -10.67 -4.53
N PHE A 202 3.38 -10.87 -3.25
CA PHE A 202 2.95 -12.04 -2.48
C PHE A 202 1.82 -11.66 -1.51
N ILE A 203 0.76 -12.46 -1.46
CA ILE A 203 -0.29 -12.32 -0.46
C ILE A 203 -0.03 -13.30 0.68
N TYR A 204 0.24 -12.76 1.86
CA TYR A 204 0.40 -13.52 3.11
C TYR A 204 -0.88 -13.52 3.92
N ASN A 205 -1.45 -14.71 4.11
CA ASN A 205 -2.57 -14.88 5.02
C ASN A 205 -2.08 -15.08 6.46
N ILE A 206 -2.46 -14.15 7.35
CA ILE A 206 -2.00 -14.06 8.74
C ILE A 206 -2.43 -15.28 9.56
N LYS A 207 -3.65 -15.77 9.34
CA LYS A 207 -4.23 -16.90 10.10
C LYS A 207 -3.63 -18.24 9.69
N THR A 208 -3.68 -18.54 8.39
CA THR A 208 -3.24 -19.82 7.83
C THR A 208 -1.74 -19.88 7.61
N LYS A 209 -1.06 -18.74 7.62
CA LYS A 209 0.36 -18.59 7.31
C LYS A 209 0.70 -19.09 5.89
N LYS A 210 -0.25 -19.04 4.96
CA LYS A 210 -0.02 -19.38 3.55
C LYS A 210 0.40 -18.16 2.74
N ILE A 211 1.16 -18.40 1.66
CA ILE A 211 1.55 -17.41 0.65
C ILE A 211 0.96 -17.84 -0.69
N ASN A 212 0.39 -16.88 -1.40
CA ASN A 212 0.03 -17.00 -2.82
C ASN A 212 0.66 -15.85 -3.60
N LEU A 213 0.83 -16.03 -4.91
CA LEU A 213 1.12 -14.93 -5.82
C LEU A 213 -0.17 -14.11 -6.04
N ASN A 214 -0.07 -12.78 -6.07
CA ASN A 214 -1.22 -11.89 -6.29
C ASN A 214 -1.59 -11.77 -7.76
#